data_AF-A0A101FLR0-F1
#
_entry.id   AF-A0A101FLR0-F1
#
_cell.length_a   1.000
_cell.length_b   1.000
_cell.length_c   1.000
_cell.angle_alpha   90.00
_cell.angle_beta   90.00
_cell.angle_gamma   90.00
#
_symmetry.space_group_name_H-M   'P 1'
#
loop_
_entity.id
_entity.type
_entity.pdbx_description
1 polymer ?
#
loop_
_entity_poly.entity_id
_entity_poly.type
_entity_poly.pdbx_seq_one_letter_code
_entity_poly.pdbx_strand_id
1 'polypeptide(L)'
;SKGDAHTIGIEGFRRVAKSTRLPVVAIGGINAKNAHEVIAEGACGISVISAVVSQEDIETAARSLRHTVDSALAERKMHRG
;
A
#
# COMPACT_ATOMS: atom_id res chain seq x y z
N SER A 1 16.65 4.70 -0.97
CA SER A 1 16.41 3.68 -2.00
C SER A 1 17.57 2.71 -1.98
N LYS A 2 17.36 1.38 -2.02
CA LYS A 2 18.46 0.43 -2.25
C LYS A 2 18.72 0.44 -3.76
N GLY A 3 19.91 0.86 -4.18
CA GLY A 3 20.24 1.10 -5.60
C GLY A 3 20.11 -0.12 -6.51
N ASP A 4 20.07 -1.32 -5.92
CA ASP A 4 20.21 -2.59 -6.63
C ASP A 4 18.89 -3.39 -6.66
N ALA A 5 17.78 -2.79 -6.22
CA ALA A 5 16.48 -3.45 -6.16
C ALA A 5 15.68 -3.23 -7.45
N HIS A 6 15.31 -4.33 -8.12
CA HIS A 6 14.39 -4.29 -9.25
C HIS A 6 12.94 -4.16 -8.79
N THR A 7 12.25 -3.12 -9.26
CA THR A 7 10.83 -2.88 -8.95
C THR A 7 9.94 -3.74 -9.84
N ILE A 8 9.04 -4.52 -9.23
CA ILE A 8 8.08 -5.39 -9.96
C ILE A 8 6.85 -4.65 -10.52
N GLY A 9 6.64 -3.40 -10.10
CA GLY A 9 5.49 -2.58 -10.46
C GLY A 9 4.16 -3.10 -9.92
N ILE A 10 3.08 -2.37 -10.20
CA ILE A 10 1.74 -2.70 -9.71
C ILE A 10 1.22 -4.02 -10.30
N GLU A 11 1.50 -4.28 -11.59
CA GLU A 11 1.09 -5.54 -12.22
C GLU A 11 1.81 -6.75 -11.64
N GLY A 12 3.12 -6.63 -11.37
CA GLY A 12 3.88 -7.67 -10.69
C GLY A 12 3.35 -7.93 -9.28
N PHE A 13 3.02 -6.86 -8.56
CA PHE A 13 2.37 -6.96 -7.26
C PHE A 13 1.02 -7.68 -7.34
N ARG A 14 0.13 -7.31 -8.26
CA ARG A 14 -1.17 -7.96 -8.50
C ARG A 14 -1.01 -9.46 -8.75
N ARG A 15 -0.04 -9.85 -9.57
CA ARG A 15 0.24 -11.27 -9.85
C ARG A 15 0.58 -12.04 -8.57
N VAL A 16 1.45 -11.49 -7.73
CA VAL A 16 1.84 -12.10 -6.45
C VAL A 16 0.66 -12.12 -5.45
N ALA A 17 -0.06 -11.01 -5.32
CA ALA A 17 -1.19 -10.92 -4.40
C ALA A 17 -2.30 -11.92 -4.74
N LYS A 18 -2.51 -12.22 -6.02
CA LYS A 18 -3.48 -13.22 -6.49
C LYS A 18 -2.98 -14.66 -6.44
N SER A 19 -1.67 -14.90 -6.35
CA SER A 19 -1.11 -16.25 -6.35
C SER A 19 -1.11 -16.93 -4.98
N THR A 20 -1.56 -16.23 -3.92
CA THR A 20 -1.55 -16.76 -2.55
C THR A 20 -2.81 -16.39 -1.79
N ARG A 21 -3.12 -17.17 -0.75
CA ARG A 21 -4.17 -16.86 0.25
C ARG A 21 -3.60 -16.20 1.51
N LEU A 22 -2.27 -16.08 1.61
CA LEU A 22 -1.60 -15.43 2.73
C LEU A 22 -1.82 -13.91 2.68
N PRO A 23 -1.81 -13.21 3.82
CA PRO A 23 -1.83 -11.75 3.85
C PRO A 23 -0.60 -11.17 3.11
N VAL A 24 -0.83 -10.25 2.18
CA VAL A 24 0.22 -9.59 1.39
C VAL A 24 0.26 -8.10 1.70
N VAL A 25 1.43 -7.55 2.01
CA VAL A 25 1.63 -6.13 2.30
C VAL A 25 2.44 -5.48 1.17
N ALA A 26 2.01 -4.32 0.69
CA ALA A 26 2.75 -3.55 -0.31
C ALA A 26 3.87 -2.72 0.34
N ILE A 27 5.07 -2.76 -0.23
CA ILE A 27 6.25 -2.06 0.30
C ILE A 27 7.12 -1.52 -0.85
N GLY A 28 7.81 -0.41 -0.58
CA GLY A 28 8.72 0.24 -1.52
C GLY A 28 8.01 1.32 -2.33
N GLY A 29 8.29 2.60 -2.01
CA GLY A 29 7.71 3.74 -2.73
C GLY A 29 6.22 4.01 -2.44
N ILE A 30 5.63 3.35 -1.44
CA ILE A 30 4.23 3.56 -1.07
C ILE A 30 4.04 4.91 -0.36
N ASN A 31 2.99 5.64 -0.73
CA ASN A 31 2.58 6.92 -0.20
C ASN A 31 1.06 7.14 -0.38
N ALA A 32 0.54 8.28 0.05
CA ALA A 32 -0.90 8.55 0.02
C ALA A 32 -1.53 8.54 -1.39
N LYS A 33 -0.73 8.75 -2.45
CA LYS A 33 -1.21 8.77 -3.83
C LYS A 33 -1.42 7.38 -4.43
N ASN A 34 -0.70 6.36 -3.94
CA ASN A 34 -0.75 4.99 -4.48
C ASN A 34 -1.21 3.92 -3.47
N ALA A 35 -1.39 4.29 -2.19
CA ALA A 35 -1.87 3.39 -1.15
C ALA A 35 -3.24 2.77 -1.47
N HIS A 36 -4.15 3.53 -2.07
CA HIS A 36 -5.48 3.02 -2.46
C HIS A 36 -5.37 1.93 -3.53
N GLU A 37 -4.61 2.20 -4.60
CA GLU A 37 -4.42 1.28 -5.73
C GLU A 37 -3.84 -0.06 -5.27
N VAL A 38 -2.78 -0.06 -4.45
CA VAL A 38 -2.16 -1.32 -4.00
C VAL A 38 -3.10 -2.16 -3.12
N ILE A 39 -3.97 -1.52 -2.33
CA ILE A 39 -5.00 -2.20 -1.56
C ILE A 39 -6.05 -2.81 -2.49
N ALA A 40 -6.54 -2.05 -3.48
CA ALA A 40 -7.46 -2.54 -4.49
C ALA A 40 -6.89 -3.77 -5.24
N GLU A 41 -5.59 -3.79 -5.47
CA GLU A 41 -4.86 -4.87 -6.16
C GLU A 41 -4.60 -6.13 -5.32
N GLY A 42 -4.94 -6.11 -4.03
CA GLY A 42 -4.90 -7.29 -3.17
C GLY A 42 -4.09 -7.13 -1.89
N ALA A 43 -3.46 -5.98 -1.65
CA ALA A 43 -2.73 -5.77 -0.40
C ALA A 43 -3.68 -5.77 0.80
N CYS A 44 -3.33 -6.44 1.89
CA CYS A 44 -4.05 -6.35 3.17
C CYS A 44 -3.59 -5.16 4.02
N GLY A 45 -2.51 -4.49 3.60
CA GLY A 45 -1.93 -3.33 4.25
C GLY A 45 -0.73 -2.80 3.47
N ILE A 46 -0.10 -1.76 3.99
CA ILE A 46 1.07 -1.11 3.39
C ILE A 46 2.22 -0.96 4.39
N SER A 47 3.44 -0.86 3.89
CA SER A 47 4.64 -0.50 4.65
C SER A 47 5.30 0.73 4.05
N VAL A 48 5.58 1.73 4.90
CA VAL A 48 6.10 3.05 4.51
C VAL A 48 7.24 3.47 5.41
N ILE A 49 8.17 4.28 4.87
CA ILE A 49 9.22 4.96 5.63
C ILE A 49 9.15 6.45 5.35
N SER A 50 9.63 6.88 4.18
CA SER A 50 9.75 8.31 3.83
C SER A 50 8.42 9.04 3.69
N ALA A 51 7.33 8.32 3.38
CA ALA A 51 6.00 8.90 3.30
C ALA A 51 5.45 9.39 4.65
N VAL A 52 6.10 9.03 5.76
CA VAL A 52 5.74 9.45 7.12
C VAL A 52 6.94 10.10 7.82
N VAL A 53 8.05 9.36 7.94
CA VAL A 53 9.22 9.76 8.74
C VAL A 53 9.95 10.98 8.17
N SER A 54 9.79 11.27 6.89
CA SER A 54 10.43 12.44 6.24
C SER A 54 9.50 13.64 6.09
N GLN A 55 8.31 13.62 6.71
CA GLN A 55 7.36 14.74 6.69
C GLN A 55 7.60 15.65 7.88
N GLU A 56 7.33 16.95 7.70
CA GLU A 56 7.40 17.95 8.76
C GLU A 56 6.37 17.66 9.87
N ASP A 57 5.14 17.30 9.46
CA ASP A 57 4.09 16.81 10.36
C ASP A 57 3.87 15.30 10.15
N ILE A 58 4.59 14.51 10.95
CA ILE A 58 4.54 13.05 10.95
C ILE A 58 3.14 12.54 11.33
N GLU A 59 2.46 13.21 12.27
CA GLU A 59 1.15 12.78 12.76
C GLU A 59 0.09 12.93 11.68
N THR A 60 0.03 14.10 11.04
CA THR A 60 -0.89 14.36 9.93
C THR A 60 -0.60 13.41 8.78
N ALA A 61 0.67 13.19 8.42
CA ALA A 61 1.04 12.25 7.35
C ALA A 61 0.57 10.81 7.64
N ALA A 62 0.81 10.33 8.87
CA ALA A 62 0.37 9.00 9.29
C ALA A 62 -1.16 8.88 9.32
N ARG A 63 -1.86 9.91 9.80
CA ARG A 63 -3.32 9.97 9.85
C ARG A 63 -3.94 9.95 8.46
N SER A 64 -3.42 10.74 7.52
CA SER A 64 -3.88 10.75 6.13
C SER A 64 -3.68 9.39 5.46
N LEU A 65 -2.49 8.79 5.61
CA LEU A 65 -2.22 7.45 5.07
C LEU A 65 -3.15 6.39 5.66
N ARG A 66 -3.37 6.44 6.98
CA ARG A 66 -4.29 5.52 7.65
C ARG A 66 -5.70 5.64 7.10
N HIS A 67 -6.20 6.87 6.92
CA HIS A 67 -7.51 7.11 6.33
C HIS A 67 -7.62 6.53 4.91
N THR A 68 -6.63 6.78 4.04
CA THR A 68 -6.61 6.21 2.68
C THR A 68 -6.67 4.68 2.69
N VAL A 69 -5.89 4.04 3.57
CA VAL A 69 -5.85 2.57 3.67
C VAL A 69 -7.17 2.00 4.20
N ASP A 70 -7.73 2.60 5.25
CA ASP A 70 -8.98 2.14 5.85
C ASP A 70 -10.15 2.25 4.85
N SER A 71 -10.25 3.37 4.12
CA SER A 71 -11.26 3.56 3.06
C SER A 71 -11.10 2.54 1.94
N ALA A 72 -9.88 2.34 1.43
CA ALA A 72 -9.62 1.37 0.36
C ALA A 72 -9.94 -0.07 0.80
N LEU A 73 -9.63 -0.43 2.05
CA LEU A 73 -9.97 -1.75 2.61
C LEU A 73 -11.48 -1.94 2.76
N ALA A 74 -12.21 -0.90 3.17
CA ALA A 74 -13.66 -0.93 3.27
C ALA A 74 -14.31 -1.11 1.89
N GLU A 75 -13.91 -0.30 0.91
CA GLU A 75 -14.37 -0.40 -0.48
C GLU A 75 -14.12 -1.79 -1.05
N ARG A 76 -12.91 -2.34 -0.90
CA ARG A 76 -12.59 -3.67 -1.42
C ARG A 76 -13.43 -4.78 -0.79
N LYS A 77 -13.80 -4.67 0.49
CA LYS A 77 -14.69 -5.64 1.14
C LYS A 77 -16.08 -5.62 0.51
N MET A 78 -16.62 -4.44 0.19
CA MET A 78 -17.93 -4.30 -0.45
C MET A 78 -17.98 -4.96 -1.83
N HIS A 79 -16.89 -4.90 -2.61
CA HIS A 79 -16.82 -5.49 -3.96
C HIS A 79 -16.56 -7.01 -3.98
N ARG A 80 -16.27 -7.63 -2.83
CA ARG A 80 -16.05 -9.08 -2.70
C ARG A 80 -17.26 -9.83 -2.13
N GLY A 81 -18.35 -9.10 -1.86
CA GLY A 81 -19.64 -9.65 -1.43
C GLY A 81 -20.49 -10.14 -2.59
#